data_AF-A0A354EEP5-F1
#
_entry.id   AF-A0A354EEP5-F1
#
_cell.length_a   1.000
_cell.length_b   1.000
_cell.length_c   1.000
_cell.angle_alpha   90.00
_cell.angle_beta   90.00
_cell.angle_gamma   90.00
#
_symmetry.space_group_name_H-M   'P 1'
#
loop_
_entity.id
_entity.type
_entity.pdbx_description
1 polymer ?
#
loop_
_entity_poly.entity_id
_entity_poly.type
_entity_poly.pdbx_seq_one_letter_code
_entity_poly.pdbx_strand_id
1 'polypeptide(L)'
;MATHLFTSESVSEGHPDKVADQISDAVLDAILTQDKKARVACESLVTTGMAIIAGEITTSAWVDMPNIVRQTIREIGYNSSDMGFDWQSCAVLTSIDKQSPDIAQGVDEGKGLDLDQGAGDQGLMFGYACTETRVLMPMPITYAHRLMKRQAEVRKAGLLPWLRPDAKSQVTIEYLDKKPKRIEAVVLSTQHSPDVSYEDLKEAVMEEIIKPILPAEMLDAKTKYFINPTGRFVIGGPVGDCGVTGRKIIV
;
A
#
# COMPACT_ATOMS: atom_id res chain seq x y z
N MET A 1 36.85 5.81 5.51
CA MET A 1 35.56 5.69 4.81
C MET A 1 34.53 5.25 5.82
N ALA A 2 33.39 5.93 5.87
CA ALA A 2 32.31 5.58 6.79
C ALA A 2 31.34 4.62 6.08
N THR A 3 31.09 3.48 6.70
CA THR A 3 30.09 2.52 6.23
C THR A 3 28.90 2.53 7.16
N HIS A 4 27.70 2.44 6.59
CA HIS A 4 26.47 2.24 7.36
C HIS A 4 25.46 1.43 6.55
N LEU A 5 24.50 0.83 7.26
CA LEU A 5 23.38 0.12 6.67
C LEU A 5 22.14 0.99 6.79
N PHE A 6 21.38 1.12 5.71
CA PHE A 6 20.08 1.78 5.73
C PHE A 6 19.02 0.83 5.18
N THR A 7 17.85 0.82 5.82
CA THR A 7 16.77 -0.11 5.48
C THR A 7 15.48 0.65 5.23
N SER A 8 14.77 0.26 4.19
CA SER A 8 13.38 0.65 3.97
C SER A 8 12.52 -0.56 3.68
N GLU A 9 11.23 -0.44 3.90
CA GLU A 9 10.25 -1.49 3.69
C GLU A 9 9.11 -1.01 2.80
N SER A 10 8.36 -1.97 2.26
CA SER A 10 7.13 -1.71 1.54
C SER A 10 6.15 -2.86 1.75
N VAL A 11 4.88 -2.59 1.48
CA VAL A 11 3.81 -3.56 1.58
C VAL A 11 3.00 -3.58 0.29
N SER A 12 2.43 -4.73 -0.03
CA SER A 12 1.58 -4.90 -1.22
C SER A 12 0.25 -4.16 -1.12
N GLU A 13 -0.45 -4.06 -2.25
CA GLU A 13 -1.84 -3.61 -2.33
C GLU A 13 -2.82 -4.46 -1.50
N GLY A 14 -2.46 -5.69 -1.13
CA GLY A 14 -3.27 -6.56 -0.28
C GLY A 14 -3.03 -6.36 1.22
N HIS A 15 -2.01 -5.60 1.63
CA HIS A 15 -1.81 -5.30 3.04
C HIS A 15 -3.02 -4.52 3.59
N PRO A 16 -3.58 -4.87 4.76
CA PRO A 16 -4.86 -4.31 5.21
C PRO A 16 -4.87 -2.77 5.31
N ASP A 17 -3.79 -2.14 5.79
CA ASP A 17 -3.69 -0.66 5.73
C ASP A 17 -3.72 -0.11 4.29
N LYS A 18 -3.04 -0.75 3.33
CA LYS A 18 -3.09 -0.32 1.92
C LYS A 18 -4.43 -0.66 1.26
N VAL A 19 -5.16 -1.67 1.73
CA VAL A 19 -6.55 -1.91 1.33
C VAL A 19 -7.42 -0.73 1.78
N ALA A 20 -7.26 -0.27 3.01
CA ALA A 20 -7.97 0.90 3.53
C ALA A 20 -7.62 2.19 2.73
N ASP A 21 -6.33 2.45 2.47
CA ASP A 21 -5.90 3.58 1.63
C ASP A 21 -6.56 3.54 0.24
N GLN A 22 -6.54 2.38 -0.43
CA GLN A 22 -7.13 2.22 -1.77
C GLN A 22 -8.67 2.38 -1.76
N ILE A 23 -9.36 1.95 -0.71
CA ILE A 23 -10.81 2.16 -0.58
C ILE A 23 -11.10 3.66 -0.45
N SER A 24 -10.38 4.35 0.43
CA SER A 24 -10.51 5.79 0.64
C SER A 24 -10.30 6.57 -0.66
N ASP A 25 -9.22 6.28 -1.39
CA ASP A 25 -8.91 6.93 -2.67
C ASP A 25 -9.91 6.55 -3.79
N ALA A 26 -10.41 5.31 -3.82
CA ALA A 26 -11.44 4.93 -4.81
C ALA A 26 -12.75 5.70 -4.62
N VAL A 27 -13.14 5.97 -3.36
CA VAL A 27 -14.30 6.83 -3.06
C VAL A 27 -14.02 8.27 -3.50
N LEU A 28 -12.82 8.80 -3.21
CA LEU A 28 -12.39 10.12 -3.67
C LEU A 28 -12.48 10.25 -5.19
N ASP A 29 -11.90 9.30 -5.94
CA ASP A 29 -11.88 9.31 -7.40
C ASP A 29 -13.29 9.24 -8.02
N ALA A 30 -14.16 8.39 -7.46
CA ALA A 30 -15.53 8.26 -7.94
C ALA A 30 -16.32 9.57 -7.77
N ILE A 31 -16.09 10.29 -6.66
CA ILE A 31 -16.72 11.58 -6.40
C ILE A 31 -16.12 12.66 -7.31
N LEU A 32 -14.79 12.76 -7.39
CA LEU A 32 -14.11 13.76 -8.21
C LEU A 32 -14.34 13.57 -9.71
N THR A 33 -14.73 12.36 -10.15
CA THR A 33 -15.15 12.12 -11.54
C THR A 33 -16.41 12.89 -11.90
N GLN A 34 -17.33 13.07 -10.94
CA GLN A 34 -18.61 13.75 -11.15
C GLN A 34 -18.58 15.21 -10.67
N ASP A 35 -17.87 15.50 -9.58
CA ASP A 35 -17.80 16.81 -8.96
C ASP A 35 -16.35 17.20 -8.64
N LYS A 36 -15.74 17.98 -9.53
CA LYS A 36 -14.35 18.44 -9.41
C LYS A 36 -14.10 19.41 -8.25
N LYS A 37 -15.17 19.94 -7.63
CA LYS A 37 -15.09 20.87 -6.50
C LYS A 37 -15.45 20.20 -5.17
N ALA A 38 -15.68 18.89 -5.18
CA ALA A 38 -15.98 18.15 -3.97
C ALA A 38 -14.84 18.25 -2.96
N ARG A 39 -15.20 18.21 -1.68
CA ARG A 39 -14.28 18.09 -0.56
C ARG A 39 -14.50 16.73 0.09
N VAL A 40 -13.46 15.93 0.19
CA VAL A 40 -13.55 14.53 0.59
C VAL A 40 -12.47 14.25 1.63
N ALA A 41 -12.91 13.93 2.85
CA ALA A 41 -12.11 13.29 3.87
C ALA A 41 -12.75 11.92 4.14
N CYS A 42 -12.31 10.89 3.41
CA CYS A 42 -12.86 9.54 3.50
C CYS A 42 -11.84 8.64 4.21
N GLU A 43 -12.18 8.16 5.39
CA GLU A 43 -11.39 7.23 6.17
C GLU A 43 -11.96 5.82 6.05
N SER A 44 -11.09 4.83 5.96
CA SER A 44 -11.46 3.43 5.84
C SER A 44 -10.83 2.61 6.97
N LEU A 45 -11.61 1.69 7.53
CA LEU A 45 -11.15 0.64 8.43
C LEU A 45 -11.54 -0.71 7.83
N VAL A 46 -10.59 -1.63 7.73
CA VAL A 46 -10.84 -3.01 7.30
C VAL A 46 -10.41 -4.00 8.37
N THR A 47 -11.26 -4.99 8.63
CA THR A 47 -10.97 -6.08 9.56
C THR A 47 -11.74 -7.33 9.13
N THR A 48 -11.73 -8.37 9.97
CA THR A 48 -12.31 -9.68 9.64
C THR A 48 -13.78 -9.53 9.22
N GLY A 49 -14.07 -9.86 7.97
CA GLY A 49 -15.42 -9.85 7.41
C GLY A 49 -16.07 -8.48 7.23
N MET A 50 -15.35 -7.36 7.37
CA MET A 50 -15.94 -6.03 7.23
C MET A 50 -15.00 -4.93 6.72
N ALA A 51 -15.60 -3.98 6.01
CA ALA A 51 -15.03 -2.68 5.69
C ALA A 51 -15.97 -1.59 6.23
N ILE A 52 -15.41 -0.59 6.90
CA ILE A 52 -16.12 0.58 7.41
C ILE A 52 -15.53 1.80 6.72
N ILE A 53 -16.40 2.62 6.13
CA ILE A 53 -16.02 3.95 5.61
C ILE A 53 -16.69 5.02 6.47
N ALA A 54 -15.92 6.04 6.84
CA ALA A 54 -16.37 7.15 7.67
C ALA A 54 -15.66 8.46 7.29
N GLY A 55 -16.14 9.58 7.82
CA GLY A 55 -15.54 10.91 7.61
C GLY A 55 -16.50 11.91 6.96
N GLU A 56 -15.95 12.98 6.41
CA GLU A 56 -16.70 14.15 5.96
C GLU A 56 -16.60 14.35 4.45
N ILE A 57 -17.74 14.35 3.77
CA ILE A 57 -17.82 14.52 2.33
C ILE A 57 -18.83 15.62 1.99
N THR A 58 -18.34 16.64 1.30
CA THR A 58 -19.16 17.71 0.72
C THR A 58 -19.08 17.63 -0.80
N THR A 59 -20.17 17.18 -1.42
CA THR A 59 -20.26 17.02 -2.87
C THR A 59 -21.71 17.09 -3.37
N SER A 60 -21.87 17.39 -4.64
CA SER A 60 -23.11 17.22 -5.40
C SER A 60 -23.24 15.85 -6.08
N ALA A 61 -22.16 15.05 -6.10
CA ALA A 61 -22.13 13.74 -6.71
C ALA A 61 -22.94 12.70 -5.91
N TRP A 62 -23.51 11.73 -6.63
CA TRP A 62 -24.02 10.50 -6.02
C TRP A 62 -23.11 9.34 -6.41
N VAL A 63 -22.64 8.58 -5.42
CA VAL A 63 -21.78 7.42 -5.64
C VAL A 63 -22.29 6.23 -4.81
N ASP A 64 -22.29 5.05 -5.40
CA ASP A 64 -22.58 3.79 -4.70
C ASP A 64 -21.33 3.32 -3.94
N MET A 65 -21.12 3.89 -2.75
CA MET A 65 -19.93 3.60 -1.94
C MET A 65 -19.80 2.10 -1.58
N PRO A 66 -20.87 1.38 -1.18
CA PRO A 66 -20.77 -0.05 -0.97
C PRO A 66 -20.27 -0.82 -2.20
N ASN A 67 -20.75 -0.48 -3.39
CA ASN A 67 -20.26 -1.13 -4.61
C ASN A 67 -18.80 -0.74 -4.90
N ILE A 68 -18.40 0.51 -4.72
CA ILE A 68 -17.01 0.97 -4.91
C ILE A 68 -16.07 0.16 -3.99
N VAL A 69 -16.38 0.10 -2.69
CA VAL A 69 -15.62 -0.68 -1.71
C VAL A 69 -15.46 -2.13 -2.16
N ARG A 70 -16.55 -2.77 -2.61
CA ARG A 70 -16.53 -4.14 -3.10
C ARG A 70 -15.68 -4.31 -4.36
N GLN A 71 -15.78 -3.42 -5.34
CA GLN A 71 -14.95 -3.50 -6.55
C GLN A 71 -13.47 -3.31 -6.20
N THR A 72 -13.13 -2.36 -5.34
CA THR A 72 -11.74 -2.16 -4.88
C THR A 72 -11.17 -3.42 -4.23
N ILE A 73 -11.91 -4.03 -3.30
CA ILE A 73 -11.49 -5.29 -2.64
C ILE A 73 -11.34 -6.43 -3.67
N ARG A 74 -12.23 -6.51 -4.66
CA ARG A 74 -12.17 -7.50 -5.74
C ARG A 74 -10.93 -7.30 -6.62
N GLU A 75 -10.61 -6.07 -6.99
CA GLU A 75 -9.46 -5.72 -7.84
C GLU A 75 -8.12 -5.99 -7.17
N ILE A 76 -8.05 -5.78 -5.85
CA ILE A 76 -6.90 -6.18 -5.01
C ILE A 76 -6.73 -7.71 -5.04
N GLY A 77 -7.83 -8.45 -5.12
CA GLY A 77 -7.85 -9.91 -5.31
C GLY A 77 -8.33 -10.70 -4.10
N TYR A 78 -9.05 -10.06 -3.17
CA TYR A 78 -9.76 -10.76 -2.09
C TYR A 78 -11.11 -11.28 -2.59
N ASN A 79 -11.10 -12.46 -3.23
CA ASN A 79 -12.20 -13.02 -4.01
C ASN A 79 -12.67 -14.42 -3.57
N SER A 80 -12.26 -14.87 -2.39
CA SER A 80 -12.70 -16.14 -1.81
C SER A 80 -12.68 -16.05 -0.29
N SER A 81 -13.73 -16.55 0.35
CA SER A 81 -13.81 -16.67 1.81
C SER A 81 -12.74 -17.60 2.39
N ASP A 82 -12.06 -18.44 1.58
CA ASP A 82 -10.91 -19.26 2.00
C ASP A 82 -9.68 -18.42 2.40
N MET A 83 -9.66 -17.15 2.00
CA MET A 83 -8.66 -16.17 2.44
C MET A 83 -9.10 -15.43 3.72
N GLY A 84 -10.34 -15.68 4.18
CA GLY A 84 -10.99 -15.06 5.33
C GLY A 84 -11.57 -13.66 5.07
N PHE A 85 -11.23 -13.03 3.93
CA PHE A 85 -11.76 -11.75 3.50
C PHE A 85 -12.14 -11.83 2.02
N ASP A 86 -13.38 -11.47 1.70
CA ASP A 86 -13.97 -11.64 0.38
C ASP A 86 -14.89 -10.46 0.06
N TRP A 87 -14.69 -9.86 -1.12
CA TRP A 87 -15.47 -8.73 -1.61
C TRP A 87 -16.98 -9.03 -1.68
N GLN A 88 -17.37 -10.29 -1.90
CA GLN A 88 -18.78 -10.64 -2.06
C GLN A 88 -19.48 -10.79 -0.70
N SER A 89 -18.81 -11.39 0.29
CA SER A 89 -19.41 -11.70 1.59
C SER A 89 -19.15 -10.66 2.69
N CYS A 90 -18.17 -9.76 2.54
CA CYS A 90 -17.84 -8.79 3.59
C CYS A 90 -19.00 -7.81 3.84
N ALA A 91 -19.19 -7.41 5.10
CA ALA A 91 -20.05 -6.29 5.44
C ALA A 91 -19.40 -4.97 4.97
N VAL A 92 -20.22 -4.04 4.49
CA VAL A 92 -19.77 -2.67 4.21
C VAL A 92 -20.64 -1.73 5.04
N LEU A 93 -20.03 -1.00 5.96
CA LEU A 93 -20.70 -0.02 6.81
C LEU A 93 -20.27 1.38 6.40
N THR A 94 -21.22 2.31 6.38
CA THR A 94 -20.99 3.71 5.99
C THR A 94 -21.45 4.62 7.12
N SER A 95 -20.58 5.53 7.54
CA SER A 95 -20.84 6.58 8.52
C SER A 95 -20.25 7.90 8.00
N ILE A 96 -20.82 8.42 6.92
CA ILE A 96 -20.35 9.63 6.23
C ILE A 96 -21.25 10.81 6.59
N ASP A 97 -20.64 11.91 7.02
CA ASP A 97 -21.31 13.17 7.32
C ASP A 97 -20.87 14.29 6.36
N LYS A 98 -21.49 15.46 6.46
CA LYS A 98 -21.06 16.67 5.72
C LYS A 98 -19.93 17.37 6.46
N GLN A 99 -19.03 18.04 5.71
CA GLN A 99 -17.97 18.86 6.33
C GLN A 99 -18.57 19.97 7.20
N SER A 100 -17.92 20.26 8.34
CA SER A 100 -18.29 21.37 9.23
C SER A 100 -18.33 22.71 8.48
N PRO A 101 -19.41 23.49 8.59
CA PRO A 101 -19.50 24.84 8.02
C PRO A 101 -18.40 25.80 8.50
N ASP A 102 -17.93 25.64 9.74
CA ASP A 102 -16.90 26.50 10.35
C ASP A 102 -15.52 26.25 9.70
N ILE A 103 -15.22 24.98 9.37
CA ILE A 103 -14.02 24.61 8.59
C ILE A 103 -14.18 25.08 7.15
N ALA A 104 -15.39 24.96 6.59
CA ALA A 104 -15.64 25.32 5.21
C ALA A 104 -15.35 26.81 4.91
N GLN A 105 -15.71 27.69 5.85
CA GLN A 105 -15.52 29.13 5.74
C GLN A 105 -14.04 29.57 5.69
N GLY A 106 -13.14 28.85 6.37
CA GLY A 106 -11.71 29.17 6.38
C GLY A 106 -10.94 28.72 5.13
N VAL A 107 -11.57 27.91 4.28
CA VAL A 107 -10.95 27.30 3.09
C VAL A 107 -11.55 27.82 1.78
N ASP A 108 -12.79 28.33 1.82
CA ASP A 108 -13.45 28.86 0.62
C ASP A 108 -12.76 30.14 0.12
N GLU A 109 -12.24 30.13 -1.12
CA GLU A 109 -11.78 31.34 -1.81
C GLU A 109 -12.91 32.40 -1.85
N GLY A 110 -12.57 33.64 -1.51
CA GLY A 110 -13.51 34.76 -1.44
C GLY A 110 -14.41 34.78 -0.20
N LYS A 111 -14.21 33.88 0.78
CA LYS A 111 -14.88 33.90 2.08
C LYS A 111 -13.85 33.88 3.22
N GLY A 112 -14.09 34.69 4.24
CA GLY A 112 -13.18 34.81 5.39
C GLY A 112 -12.47 36.16 5.44
N LEU A 113 -11.43 36.24 6.28
CA LEU A 113 -10.59 37.44 6.42
C LEU A 113 -9.49 37.51 5.35
N ASP A 114 -9.04 36.34 4.89
CA ASP A 114 -8.22 36.17 3.69
C ASP A 114 -9.15 35.77 2.54
N LEU A 115 -8.97 36.37 1.37
CA LEU A 115 -9.80 36.10 0.20
C LEU A 115 -9.17 35.04 -0.72
N ASP A 116 -7.90 34.71 -0.51
CA ASP A 116 -7.24 33.59 -1.18
C ASP A 116 -7.63 32.27 -0.50
N GLN A 117 -7.52 31.15 -1.23
CA GLN A 117 -7.80 29.82 -0.67
C GLN A 117 -6.81 29.49 0.46
N GLY A 118 -7.33 29.44 1.70
CA GLY A 118 -6.57 29.05 2.89
C GLY A 118 -6.27 27.54 2.96
N ALA A 119 -5.27 27.18 3.77
CA ALA A 119 -5.00 25.78 4.11
C ALA A 119 -6.18 25.18 4.91
N GLY A 120 -6.52 23.91 4.63
CA GLY A 120 -7.60 23.21 5.32
C GLY A 120 -7.30 22.83 6.78
N ASP A 121 -6.02 22.74 7.13
CA ASP A 121 -5.51 22.52 8.47
C ASP A 121 -4.05 23.02 8.56
N GLN A 122 -3.52 23.15 9.77
CA GLN A 122 -2.09 23.35 9.99
C GLN A 122 -1.30 22.09 9.59
N GLY A 123 -0.10 22.27 9.04
CA GLY A 123 0.71 21.13 8.64
C GLY A 123 2.16 21.48 8.31
N LEU A 124 2.98 20.43 8.22
CA LEU A 124 4.38 20.49 7.81
C LEU A 124 4.61 19.46 6.71
N MET A 125 5.24 19.88 5.61
CA MET A 125 5.48 19.05 4.44
C MET A 125 6.97 18.97 4.13
N PHE A 126 7.44 17.78 3.76
CA PHE A 126 8.82 17.55 3.33
C PHE A 126 8.82 16.99 1.90
N GLY A 127 9.60 17.60 1.02
CA GLY A 127 9.94 17.05 -0.28
C GLY A 127 11.37 16.52 -0.28
N TYR A 128 11.60 15.38 -0.93
CA TYR A 128 12.95 14.79 -1.03
C TYR A 128 13.21 14.25 -2.43
N ALA A 129 14.44 14.39 -2.90
CA ALA A 129 14.95 13.78 -4.13
C ALA A 129 16.45 13.49 -3.97
N CYS A 130 16.92 12.41 -4.59
CA CYS A 130 18.35 12.07 -4.64
C CYS A 130 18.70 11.36 -5.94
N THR A 131 19.98 11.25 -6.29
CA THR A 131 20.43 10.67 -7.55
C THR A 131 20.78 9.17 -7.47
N GLU A 132 20.38 8.50 -6.38
CA GLU A 132 20.68 7.07 -6.17
C GLU A 132 19.99 6.16 -7.19
N THR A 133 18.85 6.58 -7.74
CA THR A 133 18.09 5.85 -8.76
C THR A 133 17.63 6.79 -9.89
N ARG A 134 17.24 6.21 -11.03
CA ARG A 134 16.75 6.98 -12.19
C ARG A 134 15.43 7.73 -11.95
N VAL A 135 14.64 7.28 -10.96
CA VAL A 135 13.38 7.91 -10.56
C VAL A 135 13.56 8.97 -9.47
N LEU A 136 14.81 9.33 -9.18
CA LEU A 136 15.23 10.34 -8.21
C LEU A 136 14.81 10.05 -6.74
N MET A 137 14.65 8.76 -6.41
CA MET A 137 14.26 8.28 -5.08
C MET A 137 15.38 7.48 -4.41
N PRO A 138 15.42 7.42 -3.06
CA PRO A 138 16.38 6.58 -2.33
C PRO A 138 16.32 5.12 -2.80
N MET A 139 17.48 4.49 -2.95
CA MET A 139 17.57 3.13 -3.44
C MET A 139 16.78 2.09 -2.59
N PRO A 140 16.82 2.13 -1.23
CA PRO A 140 16.14 1.15 -0.38
C PRO A 140 14.63 1.10 -0.61
N ILE A 141 13.94 2.25 -0.53
CA ILE A 141 12.48 2.32 -0.69
C ILE A 141 12.06 2.02 -2.14
N THR A 142 12.86 2.46 -3.12
CA THR A 142 12.60 2.20 -4.54
C THR A 142 12.52 0.71 -4.82
N TYR A 143 13.47 -0.08 -4.31
CA TYR A 143 13.47 -1.53 -4.53
C TYR A 143 12.46 -2.27 -3.66
N ALA A 144 12.19 -1.81 -2.44
CA ALA A 144 11.09 -2.36 -1.64
C ALA A 144 9.74 -2.23 -2.39
N HIS A 145 9.42 -1.05 -2.92
CA HIS A 145 8.21 -0.86 -3.74
C HIS A 145 8.19 -1.74 -4.99
N ARG A 146 9.31 -1.82 -5.72
CA ARG A 146 9.36 -2.62 -6.94
C ARG A 146 9.17 -4.11 -6.68
N LEU A 147 9.64 -4.63 -5.55
CA LEU A 147 9.40 -6.02 -5.14
C LEU A 147 7.90 -6.26 -4.88
N MET A 148 7.22 -5.35 -4.19
CA MET A 148 5.77 -5.46 -3.94
C MET A 148 4.95 -5.31 -5.23
N LYS A 149 5.33 -4.38 -6.11
CA LYS A 149 4.71 -4.24 -7.42
C LYS A 149 4.85 -5.53 -8.24
N ARG A 150 6.06 -6.10 -8.29
CA ARG A 150 6.31 -7.36 -9.00
C ARG A 150 5.53 -8.52 -8.41
N GLN A 151 5.44 -8.63 -7.08
CA GLN A 151 4.62 -9.64 -6.42
C GLN A 151 3.15 -9.55 -6.87
N ALA A 152 2.58 -8.34 -6.93
CA ALA A 152 1.22 -8.13 -7.40
C ALA A 152 1.06 -8.49 -8.88
N GLU A 153 2.02 -8.11 -9.74
CA GLU A 153 2.03 -8.44 -11.17
C GLU A 153 2.02 -9.96 -11.42
N VAL A 154 2.92 -10.72 -10.78
CA VAL A 154 3.00 -12.18 -11.01
C VAL A 154 1.80 -12.92 -10.44
N ARG A 155 1.21 -12.42 -9.34
CA ARG A 155 -0.04 -12.94 -8.77
C ARG A 155 -1.21 -12.69 -9.71
N LYS A 156 -1.42 -11.43 -10.14
CA LYS A 156 -2.53 -11.04 -11.02
C LYS A 156 -2.44 -11.67 -12.41
N ALA A 157 -1.23 -11.94 -12.89
CA ALA A 157 -1.00 -12.68 -14.13
C ALA A 157 -1.25 -14.20 -14.01
N GLY A 158 -1.43 -14.73 -12.79
CA GLY A 158 -1.58 -16.17 -12.54
C GLY A 158 -0.31 -16.98 -12.74
N LEU A 159 0.86 -16.34 -12.82
CA LEU A 159 2.15 -17.02 -13.00
C LEU A 159 2.51 -17.86 -11.76
N LEU A 160 2.23 -17.31 -10.58
CA LEU A 160 2.34 -18.00 -9.30
C LEU A 160 0.92 -18.07 -8.68
N PRO A 161 0.08 -19.04 -9.09
CA PRO A 161 -1.35 -19.06 -8.78
C PRO A 161 -1.66 -19.29 -7.30
N TRP A 162 -0.67 -19.74 -6.53
CA TRP A 162 -0.77 -19.93 -5.09
C TRP A 162 -0.50 -18.64 -4.29
N LEU A 163 -0.06 -17.54 -4.91
CA LEU A 163 0.12 -16.26 -4.22
C LEU A 163 -1.24 -15.67 -3.82
N ARG A 164 -1.29 -15.13 -2.60
CA ARG A 164 -2.42 -14.38 -2.08
C ARG A 164 -2.06 -12.89 -1.97
N PRO A 165 -3.05 -11.98 -1.77
CA PRO A 165 -2.82 -10.55 -1.92
C PRO A 165 -1.82 -9.93 -0.94
N ASP A 166 -1.76 -10.38 0.31
CA ASP A 166 -0.93 -9.75 1.34
C ASP A 166 0.56 -10.12 1.19
N ALA A 167 1.43 -9.13 1.27
CA ALA A 167 2.88 -9.28 1.19
C ALA A 167 3.60 -8.05 1.73
N LYS A 168 4.84 -8.27 2.17
CA LYS A 168 5.75 -7.29 2.76
C LYS A 168 7.15 -7.50 2.20
N SER A 169 7.89 -6.43 1.98
CA SER A 169 9.30 -6.48 1.61
C SER A 169 10.12 -5.50 2.44
N GLN A 170 11.39 -5.84 2.64
CA GLN A 170 12.36 -4.97 3.30
C GLN A 170 13.70 -5.10 2.56
N VAL A 171 14.34 -3.98 2.25
CA VAL A 171 15.61 -3.92 1.55
C VAL A 171 16.61 -3.12 2.39
N THR A 172 17.72 -3.76 2.71
CA THR A 172 18.86 -3.15 3.40
C THR A 172 20.01 -2.93 2.42
N ILE A 173 20.45 -1.68 2.31
CA ILE A 173 21.57 -1.27 1.45
C ILE A 173 22.76 -0.90 2.33
N GLU A 174 23.94 -1.40 1.96
CA GLU A 174 25.21 -0.91 2.50
C GLU A 174 25.62 0.36 1.76
N TYR A 175 25.87 1.42 2.51
CA TYR A 175 26.37 2.69 1.99
C TYR A 175 27.84 2.87 2.35
N LEU A 176 28.61 3.36 1.37
CA LEU A 176 30.00 3.80 1.55
C LEU A 176 30.08 5.28 1.21
N ASP A 177 30.49 6.10 2.18
CA ASP A 177 30.61 7.56 2.01
C ASP A 177 29.34 8.19 1.37
N LYS A 178 28.17 7.75 1.87
CA LYS A 178 26.80 8.17 1.45
C LYS A 178 26.38 7.74 0.04
N LYS A 179 27.08 6.81 -0.60
CA LYS A 179 26.65 6.21 -1.87
C LYS A 179 26.24 4.74 -1.68
N PRO A 180 25.14 4.28 -2.31
CA PRO A 180 24.81 2.86 -2.34
C PRO A 180 25.98 2.04 -2.89
N LYS A 181 26.38 1.01 -2.15
CA LYS A 181 27.51 0.14 -2.52
C LYS A 181 27.07 -1.27 -2.90
N ARG A 182 26.12 -1.85 -2.17
CA ARG A 182 25.57 -3.20 -2.41
C ARG A 182 24.30 -3.43 -1.62
N ILE A 183 23.53 -4.44 -2.00
CA ILE A 183 22.39 -4.92 -1.21
C ILE A 183 22.91 -5.87 -0.13
N GLU A 184 22.75 -5.47 1.13
CA GLU A 184 23.13 -6.28 2.29
C GLU A 184 22.13 -7.41 2.54
N ALA A 185 20.84 -7.08 2.55
CA ALA A 185 19.79 -8.04 2.87
C ALA A 185 18.46 -7.69 2.19
N VAL A 186 17.70 -8.74 1.87
CA VAL A 186 16.34 -8.67 1.35
C VAL A 186 15.45 -9.57 2.19
N VAL A 187 14.36 -9.03 2.72
CA VAL A 187 13.28 -9.80 3.34
C VAL A 187 12.08 -9.71 2.43
N LEU A 188 11.45 -10.84 2.13
CA LEU A 188 10.18 -10.87 1.40
C LEU A 188 9.26 -11.90 2.06
N SER A 189 8.17 -11.43 2.63
CA SER A 189 7.11 -12.25 3.21
C SER A 189 5.87 -12.11 2.35
N THR A 190 5.39 -13.18 1.75
CA THR A 190 4.19 -13.16 0.91
C THR A 190 3.19 -14.21 1.37
N GLN A 191 1.93 -13.83 1.41
CA GLN A 191 0.82 -14.70 1.72
C GLN A 191 0.65 -15.72 0.60
N HIS A 192 0.33 -16.97 0.96
CA HIS A 192 0.26 -18.07 0.01
C HIS A 192 -0.84 -19.09 0.35
N SER A 193 -1.23 -19.91 -0.63
CA SER A 193 -2.05 -21.10 -0.43
C SER A 193 -1.34 -22.09 0.51
N PRO A 194 -2.07 -22.85 1.35
CA PRO A 194 -1.47 -23.94 2.13
C PRO A 194 -0.85 -25.06 1.30
N ASP A 195 -1.13 -25.13 -0.01
CA ASP A 195 -0.75 -26.26 -0.87
C ASP A 195 0.68 -26.18 -1.43
N VAL A 196 1.32 -25.00 -1.41
CA VAL A 196 2.69 -24.83 -1.91
C VAL A 196 3.71 -25.25 -0.85
N SER A 197 4.74 -26.01 -1.26
CA SER A 197 5.87 -26.34 -0.38
C SER A 197 6.71 -25.10 -0.08
N TYR A 198 7.46 -25.11 1.01
CA TYR A 198 8.34 -23.97 1.34
C TYR A 198 9.48 -23.84 0.31
N GLU A 199 10.01 -24.98 -0.16
CA GLU A 199 11.07 -25.05 -1.15
C GLU A 199 10.65 -24.42 -2.49
N ASP A 200 9.49 -24.82 -3.01
CA ASP A 200 8.95 -24.28 -4.27
C ASP A 200 8.61 -22.80 -4.13
N LEU A 201 8.02 -22.39 -2.99
CA LEU A 201 7.73 -20.99 -2.70
C LEU A 201 9.02 -20.17 -2.71
N LYS A 202 10.06 -20.65 -2.03
CA LYS A 202 11.34 -19.94 -1.91
C LYS A 202 12.03 -19.78 -3.25
N GLU A 203 12.06 -20.83 -4.07
CA GLU A 203 12.63 -20.79 -5.41
C GLU A 203 11.84 -19.82 -6.30
N ALA A 204 10.51 -19.95 -6.35
CA ALA A 204 9.66 -19.10 -7.17
C ALA A 204 9.75 -17.61 -6.78
N VAL A 205 9.74 -17.27 -5.49
CA VAL A 205 9.91 -15.89 -5.03
C VAL A 205 11.30 -15.36 -5.44
N MET A 206 12.34 -16.19 -5.37
CA MET A 206 13.69 -15.79 -5.79
C MET A 206 13.76 -15.48 -7.28
N GLU A 207 13.32 -16.43 -8.12
CA GLU A 207 13.47 -16.34 -9.58
C GLU A 207 12.46 -15.38 -10.23
N GLU A 208 11.23 -15.33 -9.74
CA GLU A 208 10.15 -14.56 -10.39
C GLU A 208 9.95 -13.16 -9.81
N ILE A 209 10.39 -12.91 -8.56
CA ILE A 209 10.16 -11.62 -7.88
C ILE A 209 11.47 -10.91 -7.54
N ILE A 210 12.42 -11.57 -6.87
CA ILE A 210 13.61 -10.89 -6.34
C ILE A 210 14.64 -10.61 -7.45
N LYS A 211 15.13 -11.65 -8.14
CA LYS A 211 16.18 -11.52 -9.15
C LYS A 211 15.80 -10.61 -10.33
N PRO A 212 14.55 -10.63 -10.87
CA PRO A 212 14.19 -9.77 -11.99
C PRO A 212 14.16 -8.27 -11.65
N ILE A 213 14.05 -7.94 -10.35
CA ILE A 213 13.83 -6.58 -9.88
C ILE A 213 15.10 -5.94 -9.35
N LEU A 214 15.96 -6.71 -8.69
CA LEU A 214 17.17 -6.19 -8.08
C LEU A 214 18.32 -6.13 -9.09
N PRO A 215 19.09 -5.02 -9.12
CA PRO A 215 20.21 -4.85 -10.04
C PRO A 215 21.31 -5.86 -9.72
N ALA A 216 21.65 -6.70 -10.70
CA ALA A 216 22.58 -7.80 -10.53
C ALA A 216 23.97 -7.33 -10.03
N GLU A 217 24.40 -6.14 -10.44
CA GLU A 217 25.65 -5.51 -10.04
C GLU A 217 25.72 -5.09 -8.57
N MET A 218 24.57 -5.02 -7.87
CA MET A 218 24.50 -4.74 -6.43
C MET A 218 24.35 -6.01 -5.58
N LEU A 219 24.22 -7.18 -6.20
CA LEU A 219 24.07 -8.46 -5.53
C LEU A 219 25.41 -9.19 -5.50
N ASP A 220 25.74 -9.82 -4.38
CA ASP A 220 26.94 -10.65 -4.25
C ASP A 220 26.67 -11.91 -3.40
N ALA A 221 27.70 -12.76 -3.25
CA ALA A 221 27.62 -14.01 -2.48
C ALA A 221 27.35 -13.79 -0.97
N LYS A 222 27.45 -12.56 -0.47
CA LYS A 222 27.16 -12.16 0.91
C LYS A 222 25.80 -11.51 1.06
N THR A 223 25.06 -11.24 -0.02
CA THR A 223 23.68 -10.73 0.06
C THR A 223 22.80 -11.79 0.72
N LYS A 224 22.09 -11.38 1.77
CA LYS A 224 21.21 -12.26 2.55
C LYS A 224 19.79 -12.19 2.01
N TYR A 225 19.15 -13.35 1.87
CA TYR A 225 17.76 -13.44 1.44
C TYR A 225 16.93 -14.17 2.49
N PHE A 226 15.89 -13.50 2.98
CA PHE A 226 14.95 -14.02 3.96
C PHE A 226 13.56 -14.09 3.33
N ILE A 227 13.23 -15.26 2.74
CA ILE A 227 11.94 -15.49 2.09
C ILE A 227 11.04 -16.27 3.05
N ASN A 228 9.87 -15.68 3.38
CA ASN A 228 8.92 -16.18 4.37
C ASN A 228 9.62 -16.73 5.63
N PRO A 229 10.39 -15.91 6.37
CA PRO A 229 11.21 -16.39 7.49
C PRO A 229 10.40 -16.98 8.64
N THR A 230 9.10 -16.68 8.74
CA THR A 230 8.16 -17.29 9.68
C THR A 230 7.71 -18.70 9.28
N GLY A 231 8.11 -19.17 8.09
CA GLY A 231 7.79 -20.48 7.52
C GLY A 231 6.42 -20.54 6.85
N ARG A 232 5.36 -20.06 7.52
CA ARG A 232 3.99 -20.17 7.02
C ARG A 232 3.26 -18.83 7.10
N PHE A 233 2.72 -18.37 5.97
CA PHE A 233 1.90 -17.16 5.87
C PHE A 233 0.63 -17.44 5.04
N VAL A 234 -0.30 -18.21 5.60
CA VAL A 234 -1.55 -18.59 4.91
C VAL A 234 -2.70 -17.61 5.24
N ILE A 235 -2.79 -17.23 6.51
CA ILE A 235 -3.76 -16.24 7.01
C ILE A 235 -3.09 -14.87 6.93
N GLY A 236 -3.73 -13.92 6.22
CA GLY A 236 -3.23 -12.58 6.00
C GLY A 236 -4.37 -11.63 5.64
N GLY A 237 -4.05 -10.41 5.23
CA GLY A 237 -5.06 -9.38 4.95
C GLY A 237 -5.85 -8.97 6.20
N PRO A 238 -7.08 -8.47 6.03
CA PRO A 238 -7.95 -8.02 7.13
C PRO A 238 -8.29 -9.08 8.19
N VAL A 239 -8.01 -10.35 7.91
CA VAL A 239 -8.20 -11.46 8.86
C VAL A 239 -6.99 -11.62 9.78
N GLY A 240 -5.79 -11.36 9.24
CA GLY A 240 -4.55 -11.45 9.99
C GLY A 240 -4.24 -10.18 10.79
N ASP A 241 -4.70 -9.02 10.31
CA ASP A 241 -4.43 -7.72 10.93
C ASP A 241 -5.51 -6.69 10.56
N CYS A 242 -5.72 -5.69 11.42
CA CYS A 242 -6.64 -4.59 11.17
C CYS A 242 -5.96 -3.53 10.29
N GLY A 243 -6.67 -3.02 9.30
CA GLY A 243 -6.18 -1.98 8.39
C GLY A 243 -6.89 -0.66 8.59
N VAL A 244 -6.15 0.44 8.59
CA VAL A 244 -6.72 1.80 8.67
C VAL A 244 -6.00 2.73 7.69
N THR A 245 -6.76 3.62 7.06
CA THR A 245 -6.23 4.66 6.16
C THR A 245 -5.14 5.49 6.85
N GLY A 246 -4.10 5.84 6.11
CA GLY A 246 -3.02 6.70 6.61
C GLY A 246 -2.07 6.04 7.60
N ARG A 247 -2.06 4.70 7.72
CA ARG A 247 -1.13 3.96 8.61
C ARG A 247 0.18 3.53 7.95
N LYS A 248 0.39 3.94 6.70
CA LYS A 248 1.59 3.64 5.90
C LYS A 248 2.19 4.91 5.28
N ILE A 249 2.21 6.03 5.99
CA ILE A 249 2.67 7.35 5.48
C ILE A 249 4.13 7.43 5.03
N ILE A 250 4.99 6.53 5.51
CA ILE A 250 6.41 6.47 5.11
C ILE A 250 6.63 5.51 3.93
N VAL A 251 5.67 4.60 3.70
CA VAL A 251 5.68 3.62 2.61
C VAL A 251 4.92 4.19 1.41
#